data_AF-A0A962EJI1-F1
#
_entry.id   AF-A0A962EJI1-F1
#
_cell.length_a   1.000
_cell.length_b   1.000
_cell.length_c   1.000
_cell.angle_alpha   90.00
_cell.angle_beta   90.00
_cell.angle_gamma   90.00
#
_symmetry.space_group_name_H-M   'P 1'
#
loop_
_entity.id
_entity.type
_entity.pdbx_description
1 polymer ?
#
loop_
_entity_poly.entity_id
_entity_poly.type
_entity_poly.pdbx_seq_one_letter_code
_entity_poly.pdbx_strand_id
1 'polypeptide(L)'
;MSRILSSPLASPIRHLIGALILFAAIVPGSLAALPLSQPQALSGAWYDPASNGEGYFVLVAESGMVATWYGYDAQGQRLWLVSETFTGNVELGVPITLNLFRGSGGVFTQPLANIEAWGSLSLRFDDCTHGLATLSGLDGAKVSQLLQFAGVREQGRCDAAPAGSEYLAFGHPEAVSIRGYTEDAMEPFISRDGRYLFFNNSNAPEVNTDLQYAERVSDVLFDYRGPVSGANSPALDGVASMDDEQRFYFVST
;
A
#
# COMPACT_ATOMS: atom_id res chain seq x y z
N MET A 1 -23.32 -62.34 -70.93
CA MET A 1 -23.68 -62.98 -69.65
C MET A 1 -22.40 -63.30 -68.87
N SER A 2 -22.39 -62.93 -67.57
CA SER A 2 -21.57 -63.42 -66.44
C SER A 2 -20.02 -63.28 -66.36
N ARG A 3 -19.58 -62.24 -65.64
CA ARG A 3 -18.93 -62.18 -64.29
C ARG A 3 -17.81 -63.16 -63.83
N ILE A 4 -16.78 -62.52 -63.21
CA ILE A 4 -16.10 -62.74 -61.90
C ILE A 4 -14.74 -63.49 -61.84
N LEU A 5 -13.67 -62.68 -61.77
CA LEU A 5 -12.74 -62.39 -60.65
C LEU A 5 -12.37 -63.43 -59.57
N SER A 6 -11.05 -63.50 -59.30
CA SER A 6 -10.34 -63.35 -57.99
C SER A 6 -9.18 -64.36 -57.84
N SER A 7 -8.10 -64.17 -57.10
CA SER A 7 -7.26 -63.08 -56.55
C SER A 7 -6.06 -63.78 -55.83
N PRO A 8 -5.14 -63.14 -55.06
CA PRO A 8 -3.71 -63.15 -55.41
C PRO A 8 -2.71 -63.63 -54.33
N LEU A 9 -1.42 -63.53 -54.69
CA LEU A 9 -0.17 -63.92 -54.01
C LEU A 9 0.34 -62.93 -52.94
N ALA A 10 1.19 -63.43 -52.04
CA ALA A 10 1.86 -62.75 -50.93
C ALA A 10 3.36 -62.45 -51.18
N SER A 11 3.93 -61.47 -50.47
CA SER A 11 5.39 -61.32 -50.21
C SER A 11 5.68 -60.35 -49.03
N PRO A 12 6.86 -60.40 -48.37
CA PRO A 12 7.03 -60.07 -46.96
C PRO A 12 7.55 -58.66 -46.64
N ILE A 13 7.38 -58.26 -45.37
CA ILE A 13 7.65 -56.93 -44.81
C ILE A 13 9.04 -56.87 -44.15
N ARG A 14 9.81 -55.80 -44.44
CA ARG A 14 11.00 -55.36 -43.68
C ARG A 14 10.61 -54.15 -42.82
N HIS A 15 10.91 -54.19 -41.52
CA HIS A 15 10.63 -53.09 -40.58
C HIS A 15 11.69 -51.97 -40.69
N LEU A 16 11.25 -50.77 -41.05
CA LEU A 16 12.01 -49.52 -40.91
C LEU A 16 11.41 -48.75 -39.71
N ILE A 17 12.22 -48.47 -38.69
CA ILE A 17 11.83 -47.60 -37.57
C ILE A 17 12.13 -46.16 -38.02
N GLY A 18 11.09 -45.42 -38.41
CA GLY A 18 11.17 -43.99 -38.70
C GLY A 18 10.99 -43.19 -37.41
N ALA A 19 12.00 -42.39 -37.04
CA ALA A 19 11.89 -41.40 -35.98
C ALA A 19 11.03 -40.23 -36.48
N LEU A 20 9.81 -40.12 -35.93
CA LEU A 20 8.90 -39.01 -36.17
C LEU A 20 9.35 -37.82 -35.31
N ILE A 21 10.03 -36.83 -35.91
CA ILE A 21 10.30 -35.56 -35.24
C ILE A 21 9.00 -34.75 -35.27
N LEU A 22 8.31 -34.70 -34.13
CA LEU A 22 7.18 -33.80 -33.91
C LEU A 22 7.71 -32.37 -33.80
N PHE A 23 7.47 -31.53 -34.81
CA PHE A 23 7.52 -30.09 -34.64
C PHE A 23 6.28 -29.68 -33.85
N ALA A 24 6.42 -29.46 -32.54
CA ALA A 24 5.41 -28.77 -31.77
C ALA A 24 5.35 -27.32 -32.27
N ALA A 25 4.26 -26.94 -32.92
CA ALA A 25 3.99 -25.54 -33.19
C ALA A 25 3.84 -24.84 -31.83
N ILE A 26 4.76 -23.92 -31.53
CA ILE A 26 4.59 -22.99 -30.42
C ILE A 26 3.46 -22.05 -30.84
N VAL A 27 2.24 -22.37 -30.43
CA VAL A 27 1.18 -21.38 -30.34
C VAL A 27 1.65 -20.43 -29.25
N PRO A 28 1.83 -19.12 -29.50
CA PRO A 28 2.01 -18.18 -28.41
C PRO A 28 0.73 -18.22 -27.59
N GLY A 29 0.73 -19.00 -26.52
CA GLY A 29 -0.31 -18.94 -25.51
C GLY A 29 -0.27 -17.53 -24.94
N SER A 30 -1.39 -16.82 -24.98
CA SER A 30 -1.57 -15.66 -24.12
C SER A 30 -1.18 -16.11 -22.71
N LEU A 31 -0.14 -15.51 -22.16
CA LEU A 31 0.06 -15.52 -20.72
C LEU A 31 -1.22 -14.90 -20.16
N ALA A 32 -2.12 -15.74 -19.65
CA ALA A 32 -3.22 -15.23 -18.85
C ALA A 32 -2.57 -14.45 -17.71
N ALA A 33 -2.85 -13.16 -17.61
CA ALA A 33 -2.40 -12.38 -16.49
C ALA A 33 -2.97 -13.04 -15.24
N LEU A 34 -2.09 -13.44 -14.32
CA LEU A 34 -2.51 -14.02 -13.06
C LEU A 34 -2.99 -12.88 -12.16
N PRO A 35 -4.02 -13.11 -11.32
CA PRO A 35 -4.43 -12.12 -10.35
C PRO A 35 -3.28 -11.80 -9.40
N LEU A 36 -3.20 -10.55 -8.97
CA LEU A 36 -2.22 -10.09 -7.99
C LEU A 36 -2.32 -10.92 -6.70
N SER A 37 -1.18 -11.29 -6.12
CA SER A 37 -1.12 -11.97 -4.82
C SER A 37 -1.42 -11.03 -3.65
N GLN A 38 -1.15 -9.73 -3.82
CA GLN A 38 -1.41 -8.68 -2.83
C GLN A 38 -1.99 -7.42 -3.51
N PRO A 39 -3.24 -7.46 -4.00
CA PRO A 39 -3.84 -6.33 -4.70
C PRO A 39 -4.04 -5.10 -3.80
N GLN A 40 -4.05 -5.27 -2.46
CA GLN A 40 -4.17 -4.18 -1.50
C GLN A 40 -2.99 -3.19 -1.55
N ALA A 41 -1.82 -3.62 -2.04
CA ALA A 41 -0.66 -2.75 -2.24
C ALA A 41 -0.89 -1.65 -3.29
N LEU A 42 -1.90 -1.81 -4.16
CA LEU A 42 -2.32 -0.75 -5.10
C LEU A 42 -3.10 0.38 -4.41
N SER A 43 -3.57 0.16 -3.17
CA SER A 43 -4.31 1.17 -2.41
C SER A 43 -3.41 2.34 -2.06
N GLY A 44 -3.83 3.55 -2.39
CA GLY A 44 -3.04 4.75 -2.16
C GLY A 44 -3.44 5.95 -3.02
N ALA A 45 -2.68 7.01 -2.86
CA ALA A 45 -2.72 8.20 -3.69
C ALA A 45 -1.81 8.03 -4.92
N TRP A 46 -2.39 8.31 -6.09
CA TRP A 46 -1.74 8.24 -7.40
C TRP A 46 -1.89 9.59 -8.11
N TYR A 47 -0.87 10.01 -8.86
CA TYR A 47 -0.87 11.30 -9.55
C TYR A 47 -0.09 11.22 -10.86
N ASP A 48 -0.31 12.19 -11.74
CA ASP A 48 0.54 12.37 -12.93
C ASP A 48 1.63 13.41 -12.61
N PRO A 49 2.93 13.07 -12.67
CA PRO A 49 3.99 14.03 -12.40
C PRO A 49 4.01 15.25 -13.35
N ALA A 50 3.35 15.16 -14.51
CA ALA A 50 3.21 16.26 -15.45
C ALA A 50 2.03 17.21 -15.13
N SER A 51 1.14 16.85 -14.20
CA SER A 51 0.02 17.70 -13.78
C SER A 51 -0.04 17.89 -12.25
N ASN A 52 -0.32 19.13 -11.82
CA ASN A 52 -0.39 19.48 -10.40
C ASN A 52 -1.84 19.80 -10.00
N GLY A 53 -2.17 19.58 -8.72
CA GLY A 53 -3.46 19.96 -8.15
C GLY A 53 -4.60 18.96 -8.38
N GLU A 54 -4.28 17.79 -8.92
CA GLU A 54 -5.23 16.73 -9.19
C GLU A 54 -4.61 15.35 -8.93
N GLY A 55 -5.44 14.34 -8.76
CA GLY A 55 -4.96 12.99 -8.51
C GLY A 55 -6.07 12.00 -8.23
N TYR A 56 -5.67 10.75 -8.04
CA TYR A 56 -6.55 9.62 -7.80
C TYR A 56 -6.25 9.05 -6.42
N PHE A 57 -7.29 8.58 -5.74
CA PHE A 57 -7.13 7.74 -4.57
C PHE A 57 -7.79 6.39 -4.85
N VAL A 58 -7.01 5.33 -4.79
CA VAL A 58 -7.46 3.97 -5.02
C VAL A 58 -7.54 3.27 -3.67
N LEU A 59 -8.66 2.61 -3.40
CA LEU A 59 -8.83 1.72 -2.26
C LEU A 59 -9.16 0.34 -2.79
N VAL A 60 -8.32 -0.64 -2.46
CA VAL A 60 -8.55 -2.05 -2.72
C VAL A 60 -8.78 -2.75 -1.40
N ALA A 61 -9.98 -3.30 -1.21
CA ALA A 61 -10.38 -4.06 -0.04
C ALA A 61 -10.98 -5.41 -0.46
N GLU A 62 -11.29 -6.27 0.52
CA GLU A 62 -11.93 -7.58 0.26
C GLU A 62 -13.28 -7.44 -0.46
N SER A 63 -14.02 -6.36 -0.20
CA SER A 63 -15.31 -6.08 -0.83
C SER A 63 -15.21 -5.54 -2.27
N GLY A 64 -14.00 -5.29 -2.76
CA GLY A 64 -13.74 -4.72 -4.08
C GLY A 64 -12.87 -3.47 -4.07
N MET A 65 -12.66 -2.90 -5.25
CA MET A 65 -11.88 -1.69 -5.47
C MET A 65 -12.79 -0.50 -5.79
N VAL A 66 -12.49 0.65 -5.18
CA VAL A 66 -13.07 1.95 -5.53
C VAL A 66 -11.94 2.92 -5.86
N ALA A 67 -12.15 3.74 -6.88
CA ALA A 67 -11.27 4.85 -7.20
C ALA A 67 -12.03 6.17 -7.05
N THR A 68 -11.41 7.14 -6.39
CA THR A 68 -11.85 8.53 -6.44
C THR A 68 -10.85 9.35 -7.23
N TRP A 69 -11.33 10.41 -7.88
CA TRP A 69 -10.50 11.41 -8.53
C TRP A 69 -10.86 12.78 -8.01
N TYR A 70 -9.84 13.59 -7.73
CA TYR A 70 -9.96 14.97 -7.30
C TYR A 70 -9.25 15.86 -8.32
N GLY A 71 -9.93 16.89 -8.80
CA GLY A 71 -9.33 17.88 -9.67
C GLY A 71 -10.34 18.97 -10.06
N TYR A 72 -10.36 19.33 -11.34
CA TYR A 72 -11.15 20.44 -11.86
C TYR A 72 -11.93 20.07 -13.12
N ASP A 73 -13.12 20.66 -13.29
CA ASP A 73 -13.94 20.53 -14.48
C ASP A 73 -13.44 21.41 -15.65
N ALA A 74 -14.08 21.35 -16.81
CA ALA A 74 -13.67 22.11 -17.99
C ALA A 74 -13.83 23.64 -17.84
N GLN A 75 -14.48 24.11 -16.77
CA GLN A 75 -14.63 25.52 -16.41
C GLN A 75 -13.71 25.93 -15.24
N GLY A 76 -12.85 25.02 -14.76
CA GLY A 76 -11.91 25.27 -13.67
C GLY A 76 -12.53 25.23 -12.26
N GLN A 77 -13.76 24.74 -12.10
CA GLN A 77 -14.34 24.50 -10.77
C GLN A 77 -13.88 23.16 -10.21
N ARG A 78 -13.85 23.01 -8.88
CA ARG A 78 -13.47 21.74 -8.25
C ARG A 78 -14.46 20.64 -8.63
N LEU A 79 -13.92 19.50 -9.05
CA LEU A 79 -14.68 18.32 -9.42
C LEU A 79 -14.13 17.11 -8.67
N TRP A 80 -15.00 16.41 -7.97
CA TRP A 80 -14.71 15.18 -7.25
C TRP A 80 -15.54 14.06 -7.84
N LEU A 81 -14.87 12.99 -8.25
CA LEU A 81 -15.48 11.83 -8.87
C LEU A 81 -15.26 10.61 -7.99
N VAL A 82 -16.26 9.74 -7.91
CA VAL A 82 -16.19 8.43 -7.25
C VAL A 82 -16.65 7.36 -8.23
N SER A 83 -15.92 6.27 -8.30
CA SER A 83 -16.30 5.13 -9.13
C SER A 83 -17.39 4.28 -8.49
N GLU A 84 -18.06 3.46 -9.29
CA GLU A 84 -18.67 2.24 -8.77
C GLU A 84 -17.61 1.30 -8.15
N THR A 85 -18.08 0.31 -7.39
CA THR A 85 -17.20 -0.74 -6.83
C THR A 85 -16.88 -1.79 -7.88
N PHE A 86 -15.59 -1.97 -8.18
CA PHE A 86 -15.11 -3.09 -8.96
C PHE A 86 -14.97 -4.34 -8.10
N THR A 87 -15.64 -5.43 -8.48
CA THR A 87 -15.63 -6.70 -7.73
C THR A 87 -14.85 -7.82 -8.43
N GLY A 88 -14.21 -7.52 -9.56
CA GLY A 88 -13.34 -8.46 -10.27
C GLY A 88 -11.93 -8.52 -9.66
N ASN A 89 -11.11 -9.40 -10.21
CA ASN A 89 -9.69 -9.44 -9.89
C ASN A 89 -8.96 -8.31 -10.63
N VAL A 90 -8.05 -7.64 -9.92
CA VAL A 90 -7.14 -6.68 -10.54
C VAL A 90 -5.94 -7.45 -11.11
N GLU A 91 -5.65 -7.20 -12.38
CA GLU A 91 -4.55 -7.81 -13.12
C GLU A 91 -3.67 -6.70 -13.71
N LEU A 92 -2.34 -6.85 -13.63
CA LEU A 92 -1.42 -5.88 -14.23
C LEU A 92 -1.50 -5.91 -15.76
N GLY A 93 -1.34 -4.74 -16.37
CA GLY A 93 -1.44 -4.53 -17.80
C GLY A 93 -2.86 -4.59 -18.37
N VAL A 94 -3.86 -4.99 -17.57
CA VAL A 94 -5.26 -5.11 -18.00
C VAL A 94 -6.06 -3.88 -17.56
N PRO A 95 -6.69 -3.13 -18.49
CA PRO A 95 -7.50 -1.98 -18.12
C PRO A 95 -8.84 -2.41 -17.51
N ILE A 96 -9.17 -1.80 -16.39
CA ILE A 96 -10.48 -1.88 -15.73
C ILE A 96 -11.27 -0.62 -16.11
N THR A 97 -12.52 -0.77 -16.53
CA THR A 97 -13.40 0.38 -16.84
C THR A 97 -14.50 0.48 -15.80
N LEU A 98 -14.65 1.66 -15.20
CA LEU A 98 -15.59 1.95 -14.13
C LEU A 98 -16.43 3.17 -14.48
N ASN A 99 -17.72 3.11 -14.16
CA ASN A 99 -18.58 4.28 -14.18
C ASN A 99 -18.19 5.24 -13.05
N LEU A 100 -18.19 6.54 -13.36
CA LEU A 100 -17.90 7.62 -12.41
C LEU A 100 -19.13 8.47 -12.15
N PHE A 101 -19.25 8.88 -10.90
CA PHE A 101 -20.33 9.72 -10.40
C PHE A 101 -19.77 10.94 -9.69
N ARG A 102 -20.55 12.03 -9.69
CA ARG A 102 -20.29 13.24 -8.91
C ARG A 102 -21.46 13.54 -7.98
N GLY A 103 -21.18 14.17 -6.85
CA GLY A 103 -22.20 14.74 -5.97
C GLY A 103 -22.51 16.19 -6.33
N SER A 104 -23.78 16.60 -6.28
CA SER A 104 -24.20 17.99 -6.47
C SER A 104 -25.21 18.44 -5.40
N GLY A 105 -25.25 19.73 -5.09
CA GLY A 105 -26.29 20.35 -4.26
C GLY A 105 -26.14 20.26 -2.72
N GLY A 106 -25.23 19.42 -2.21
CA GLY A 106 -24.98 19.32 -0.77
C GLY A 106 -24.23 20.53 -0.19
N VAL A 107 -24.52 20.88 1.07
CA VAL A 107 -23.74 21.82 1.89
C VAL A 107 -23.29 21.14 3.19
N PHE A 108 -22.31 21.71 3.89
CA PHE A 108 -21.71 21.07 5.08
C PHE A 108 -22.74 20.64 6.14
N THR A 109 -23.79 21.42 6.36
CA THR A 109 -24.84 21.13 7.35
C THR A 109 -26.02 20.33 6.80
N GLN A 110 -26.12 20.18 5.47
CA GLN A 110 -27.20 19.49 4.78
C GLN A 110 -26.61 18.77 3.56
N PRO A 111 -26.00 17.59 3.75
CA PRO A 111 -25.27 16.88 2.71
C PRO A 111 -26.21 16.13 1.74
N LEU A 112 -27.45 16.63 1.55
CA LEU A 112 -28.41 16.09 0.58
C LEU A 112 -27.86 16.30 -0.83
N ALA A 113 -26.92 15.45 -1.22
CA ALA A 113 -26.27 15.49 -2.51
C ALA A 113 -27.02 14.58 -3.48
N ASN A 114 -27.39 15.11 -4.65
CA ASN A 114 -27.76 14.27 -5.77
C ASN A 114 -26.49 13.59 -6.29
N ILE A 115 -26.59 12.29 -6.57
CA ILE A 115 -25.51 11.55 -7.24
C ILE A 115 -25.84 11.51 -8.73
N GLU A 116 -24.96 12.09 -9.54
CA GLU A 116 -25.12 12.20 -10.99
C GLU A 116 -24.04 11.38 -11.69
N ALA A 117 -24.41 10.66 -12.76
CA ALA A 117 -23.43 10.04 -13.64
C ALA A 117 -22.61 11.13 -14.37
N TRP A 118 -21.30 10.97 -14.37
CA TRP A 118 -20.37 11.92 -15.00
C TRP A 118 -19.68 11.34 -16.24
N GLY A 119 -19.33 10.05 -16.21
CA GLY A 119 -18.55 9.43 -17.28
C GLY A 119 -17.91 8.13 -16.82
N SER A 120 -16.72 7.83 -17.31
CA SER A 120 -15.97 6.64 -16.96
C SER A 120 -14.49 6.90 -16.65
N LEU A 121 -13.92 6.00 -15.86
CA LEU A 121 -12.49 5.84 -15.62
C LEU A 121 -12.05 4.50 -16.22
N SER A 122 -11.11 4.54 -17.15
CA SER A 122 -10.29 3.36 -17.49
C SER A 122 -9.00 3.43 -16.69
N LEU A 123 -8.74 2.44 -15.84
CA LEU A 123 -7.57 2.36 -14.97
C LEU A 123 -6.78 1.09 -15.29
N ARG A 124 -5.51 1.23 -15.60
CA ARG A 124 -4.59 0.12 -15.85
C ARG A 124 -3.37 0.31 -14.97
N PHE A 125 -3.05 -0.68 -14.15
CA PHE A 125 -1.79 -0.73 -13.41
C PHE A 125 -0.75 -1.43 -14.28
N ASP A 126 0.37 -0.77 -14.56
CA ASP A 126 1.47 -1.37 -15.32
C ASP A 126 2.39 -2.15 -14.37
N ASP A 127 2.60 -1.60 -13.18
CA ASP A 127 3.18 -2.24 -12.02
C ASP A 127 2.53 -1.69 -10.75
N CYS A 128 3.11 -1.96 -9.59
CA CYS A 128 2.53 -1.58 -8.30
C CYS A 128 2.68 -0.08 -7.98
N THR A 129 3.47 0.64 -8.77
CA THR A 129 3.81 2.05 -8.61
C THR A 129 3.53 2.89 -9.85
N HIS A 130 3.32 2.27 -11.01
CA HIS A 130 3.02 2.93 -12.28
C HIS A 130 1.72 2.43 -12.91
N GLY A 131 1.06 3.30 -13.65
CA GLY A 131 -0.10 2.92 -14.45
C GLY A 131 -0.57 4.02 -15.38
N LEU A 132 -1.76 3.82 -15.92
CA LEU A 132 -2.43 4.73 -16.81
C LEU A 132 -3.88 4.90 -16.37
N ALA A 133 -4.32 6.15 -16.24
CA ALA A 133 -5.74 6.46 -16.11
C ALA A 133 -6.23 7.21 -17.34
N THR A 134 -7.42 6.87 -17.82
CA THR A 134 -8.16 7.65 -18.81
C THR A 134 -9.53 7.99 -18.25
N LEU A 135 -9.78 9.28 -18.06
CA LEU A 135 -11.11 9.82 -17.78
C LEU A 135 -11.80 10.15 -19.11
N SER A 136 -13.07 9.82 -19.24
CA SER A 136 -13.91 10.21 -20.38
C SER A 136 -15.32 10.53 -19.89
N GLY A 137 -15.74 11.79 -20.00
CA GLY A 137 -17.02 12.23 -19.46
C GLY A 137 -17.47 13.59 -19.96
N LEU A 138 -18.36 14.21 -19.18
CA LEU A 138 -18.99 15.50 -19.53
C LEU A 138 -17.99 16.64 -19.75
N ASP A 139 -16.81 16.58 -19.14
CA ASP A 139 -15.75 17.59 -19.25
C ASP A 139 -14.68 17.25 -20.29
N GLY A 140 -14.92 16.22 -21.12
CA GLY A 140 -14.00 15.74 -22.13
C GLY A 140 -13.23 14.49 -21.70
N ALA A 141 -12.10 14.27 -22.36
CA ALA A 141 -11.24 13.12 -22.10
C ALA A 141 -9.85 13.57 -21.63
N LYS A 142 -9.29 12.85 -20.65
CA LYS A 142 -7.97 13.11 -20.10
C LYS A 142 -7.23 11.80 -19.86
N VAL A 143 -5.97 11.75 -20.27
CA VAL A 143 -5.06 10.63 -19.99
C VAL A 143 -4.02 11.09 -18.98
N SER A 144 -3.76 10.27 -17.98
CA SER A 144 -2.82 10.54 -16.88
C SER A 144 -1.82 9.39 -16.77
N GLN A 145 -0.52 9.69 -16.82
CA GLN A 145 0.56 8.72 -16.54
C GLN A 145 0.77 8.64 -15.04
N LEU A 146 0.30 7.57 -14.41
CA LEU A 146 0.22 7.49 -12.96
C LEU A 146 1.53 7.06 -12.32
N LEU A 147 1.88 7.74 -11.23
CA LEU A 147 2.87 7.35 -10.24
C LEU A 147 2.21 7.30 -8.85
N GLN A 148 2.48 6.25 -8.07
CA GLN A 148 1.99 6.16 -6.69
C GLN A 148 2.83 7.05 -5.77
N PHE A 149 2.20 8.04 -5.13
CA PHE A 149 2.84 8.96 -4.19
C PHE A 149 2.90 8.40 -2.77
N ALA A 150 1.79 7.81 -2.32
CA ALA A 150 1.65 7.24 -1.00
C ALA A 150 0.70 6.04 -1.08
N GLY A 151 1.05 4.92 -0.43
CA GLY A 151 0.25 3.70 -0.48
C GLY A 151 0.57 2.75 0.67
N VAL A 152 -0.14 1.62 0.71
CA VAL A 152 0.10 0.54 1.67
C VAL A 152 1.46 -0.10 1.35
N ARG A 153 2.48 0.23 2.15
CA ARG A 153 3.88 -0.14 1.88
C ARG A 153 4.19 -1.58 2.28
N GLU A 154 4.07 -2.50 1.33
CA GLU A 154 5.00 -3.63 1.23
C GLU A 154 5.85 -3.46 -0.05
N GLN A 155 6.89 -2.63 0.05
CA GLN A 155 8.05 -2.58 -0.86
C GLN A 155 7.76 -2.67 -2.38
N GLY A 156 6.78 -1.94 -2.91
CA GLY A 156 6.57 -1.84 -4.36
C GLY A 156 6.28 -3.18 -5.05
N ARG A 157 5.71 -4.14 -4.32
CA ARG A 157 5.36 -5.46 -4.83
C ARG A 157 3.90 -5.77 -4.51
N CYS A 158 3.15 -6.07 -5.55
CA CYS A 158 1.76 -6.49 -5.56
C CYS A 158 1.63 -7.88 -6.21
N ASP A 159 2.70 -8.32 -6.90
CA ASP A 159 2.90 -9.67 -7.47
C ASP A 159 3.76 -10.60 -6.62
N ALA A 160 4.43 -10.07 -5.58
CA ALA A 160 5.10 -10.95 -4.65
C ALA A 160 4.04 -11.54 -3.73
N ALA A 161 4.00 -12.87 -3.61
CA ALA A 161 3.44 -13.45 -2.40
C ALA A 161 4.14 -12.74 -1.22
N PRO A 162 3.44 -12.41 -0.12
CA PRO A 162 4.11 -11.92 1.06
C PRO A 162 5.28 -12.88 1.30
N ALA A 163 6.51 -12.35 1.27
CA ALA A 163 7.64 -13.16 1.69
C ALA A 163 7.25 -13.61 3.09
N GLY A 164 7.04 -14.92 3.28
CA GLY A 164 6.51 -15.51 4.50
C GLY A 164 7.28 -14.96 5.70
N SER A 165 6.65 -13.96 6.31
CA SER A 165 7.03 -13.24 7.49
C SER A 165 5.86 -12.29 7.65
N GLU A 166 4.93 -12.60 8.54
CA GLU A 166 4.27 -11.49 9.23
C GLU A 166 5.38 -10.48 9.60
N TYR A 167 5.12 -9.19 9.47
CA TYR A 167 5.98 -8.19 10.10
C TYR A 167 5.86 -8.37 11.62
N LEU A 168 6.55 -9.38 12.16
CA LEU A 168 6.67 -9.71 13.57
C LEU A 168 7.71 -8.83 14.27
N ALA A 169 8.15 -7.73 13.65
CA ALA A 169 9.10 -6.81 14.30
C ALA A 169 8.54 -6.26 15.63
N PHE A 170 7.21 -6.31 15.81
CA PHE A 170 6.52 -6.03 17.07
C PHE A 170 5.66 -7.22 17.55
N GLY A 171 6.09 -8.45 17.29
CA GLY A 171 5.57 -9.66 17.94
C GLY A 171 6.35 -9.96 19.21
N HIS A 172 5.70 -10.54 20.22
CA HIS A 172 6.30 -10.89 21.52
C HIS A 172 6.80 -9.69 22.34
N PRO A 173 5.90 -8.89 22.95
CA PRO A 173 6.32 -7.79 23.82
C PRO A 173 7.16 -8.33 24.99
N GLU A 174 8.38 -7.84 25.10
CA GLU A 174 9.25 -8.09 26.25
C GLU A 174 9.22 -6.88 27.18
N ALA A 175 9.15 -7.14 28.49
CA ALA A 175 9.21 -6.09 29.48
C ALA A 175 10.62 -5.47 29.50
N VAL A 176 10.70 -4.16 29.22
CA VAL A 176 11.93 -3.39 29.40
C VAL A 176 12.08 -3.05 30.87
N SER A 177 13.23 -3.39 31.46
CA SER A 177 13.56 -3.11 32.85
C SER A 177 14.52 -1.93 32.97
N ILE A 178 14.24 -1.00 33.89
CA ILE A 178 15.15 0.09 34.26
C ILE A 178 15.75 -0.23 35.63
N ARG A 179 16.97 -0.77 35.65
CA ARG A 179 17.66 -1.12 36.90
C ARG A 179 17.98 0.15 37.68
N GLY A 180 17.59 0.17 38.96
CA GLY A 180 17.80 1.31 39.84
C GLY A 180 16.68 2.35 39.78
N TYR A 181 15.57 2.07 39.10
CA TYR A 181 14.38 2.91 39.07
C TYR A 181 13.13 2.04 39.26
N THR A 182 12.26 2.39 40.21
CA THR A 182 11.10 1.59 40.62
C THR A 182 9.77 2.32 40.54
N GLU A 183 9.79 3.59 40.15
CA GLU A 183 8.60 4.44 40.03
C GLU A 183 7.99 4.33 38.62
N ASP A 184 6.98 5.16 38.36
CA ASP A 184 6.37 5.26 37.03
C ASP A 184 7.39 5.74 35.99
N ALA A 185 7.36 5.12 34.81
CA ALA A 185 8.10 5.55 33.62
C ALA A 185 7.09 5.68 32.48
N MET A 186 6.85 6.91 32.06
CA MET A 186 5.87 7.28 31.06
C MET A 186 6.56 7.78 29.78
N GLU A 187 5.82 7.71 28.66
CA GLU A 187 6.19 8.30 27.36
C GLU A 187 7.64 8.02 26.93
N PRO A 188 8.08 6.73 26.93
CA PRO A 188 9.48 6.40 26.71
C PRO A 188 9.95 6.76 25.29
N PHE A 189 11.17 7.27 25.20
CA PHE A 189 11.85 7.60 23.95
C PHE A 189 13.30 7.09 23.97
N ILE A 190 13.70 6.31 22.97
CA ILE A 190 15.09 5.83 22.83
C ILE A 190 15.84 6.80 21.90
N SER A 191 17.04 7.21 22.31
CA SER A 191 17.92 8.05 21.48
C SER A 191 18.26 7.37 20.14
N ARG A 192 18.57 8.17 19.12
CA ARG A 192 18.85 7.67 17.77
C ARG A 192 20.03 6.71 17.69
N ASP A 193 21.03 6.87 18.57
CA ASP A 193 22.18 5.98 18.71
C ASP A 193 21.88 4.72 19.56
N GLY A 194 20.65 4.60 20.06
CA GLY A 194 20.18 3.51 20.91
C GLY A 194 20.76 3.52 22.32
N ARG A 195 21.55 4.53 22.69
CA ARG A 195 22.32 4.53 23.94
C ARG A 195 21.49 4.89 25.17
N TYR A 196 20.51 5.78 25.01
CA TYR A 196 19.74 6.34 26.13
C TYR A 196 18.25 6.05 25.96
N LEU A 197 17.59 5.74 27.07
CA LEU A 197 16.14 5.76 27.22
C LEU A 197 15.77 6.99 28.05
N PHE A 198 14.98 7.88 27.46
CA PHE A 198 14.38 9.02 28.13
C PHE A 198 12.92 8.71 28.46
N PHE A 199 12.43 9.20 29.59
CA PHE A 199 11.06 8.99 30.05
C PHE A 199 10.72 10.05 31.09
N ASN A 200 9.45 10.42 31.22
CA ASN A 200 8.99 11.18 32.39
C ASN A 200 8.54 10.22 33.49
N ASN A 201 8.50 10.70 34.73
CA ASN A 201 8.05 9.92 35.88
C ASN A 201 6.51 9.76 35.92
N SER A 202 5.79 10.67 36.59
CA SER A 202 4.35 10.60 36.82
C SER A 202 3.69 11.97 36.63
N ASN A 203 2.43 11.96 36.20
CA ASN A 203 1.59 13.16 36.05
C ASN A 203 0.67 13.40 37.26
N ALA A 204 0.92 12.70 38.38
CA ALA A 204 0.14 12.88 39.60
C ALA A 204 0.34 14.29 40.19
N PRO A 205 -0.71 14.96 40.68
CA PRO A 205 -0.65 16.37 41.08
C PRO A 205 0.29 16.65 42.28
N GLU A 206 0.70 15.63 43.02
CA GLU A 206 1.58 15.69 44.17
C GLU A 206 3.09 15.57 43.86
N VAL A 207 3.45 15.33 42.59
CA VAL A 207 4.86 15.23 42.14
C VAL A 207 5.11 16.15 40.95
N ASN A 208 6.35 16.62 40.81
CA ASN A 208 6.76 17.24 39.55
C ASN A 208 6.92 16.15 38.49
N THR A 209 6.42 16.42 37.28
CA THR A 209 6.67 15.56 36.13
C THR A 209 8.03 15.94 35.56
N ASP A 210 9.01 15.09 35.85
CA ASP A 210 10.41 15.30 35.56
C ASP A 210 10.89 14.30 34.51
N LEU A 211 11.65 14.77 33.52
CA LEU A 211 12.39 13.93 32.60
C LEU A 211 13.56 13.24 33.31
N GLN A 212 13.64 11.95 33.05
CA GLN A 212 14.63 11.00 33.55
C GLN A 212 15.37 10.37 32.37
N TYR A 213 16.56 9.82 32.62
CA TYR A 213 17.24 9.01 31.62
C TYR A 213 17.94 7.79 32.21
N ALA A 214 18.05 6.75 31.38
CA ALA A 214 18.76 5.52 31.66
C ALA A 214 19.65 5.15 30.46
N GLU A 215 20.75 4.45 30.72
CA GLU A 215 21.71 4.05 29.69
C GLU A 215 21.53 2.57 29.35
N ARG A 216 21.57 2.24 28.06
CA ARG A 216 21.31 0.89 27.55
C ARG A 216 22.39 -0.09 28.00
N VAL A 217 21.94 -1.22 28.55
CA VAL A 217 22.78 -2.40 28.85
C VAL A 217 22.51 -3.51 27.84
N SER A 218 21.24 -3.76 27.50
CA SER A 218 20.79 -4.68 26.45
C SER A 218 19.49 -4.18 25.82
N ASP A 219 18.87 -4.96 24.92
CA ASP A 219 17.59 -4.62 24.31
C ASP A 219 16.45 -4.40 25.31
N VAL A 220 16.49 -5.07 26.47
CA VAL A 220 15.42 -5.06 27.48
C VAL A 220 15.88 -4.58 28.85
N LEU A 221 17.09 -4.01 28.94
CA LEU A 221 17.66 -3.57 30.21
C LEU A 221 18.41 -2.26 30.05
N PHE A 222 18.05 -1.30 30.90
CA PHE A 222 18.72 -0.01 31.02
C PHE A 222 19.14 0.23 32.48
N ASP A 223 20.28 0.85 32.71
CA ASP A 223 20.72 1.30 34.05
C ASP A 223 20.32 2.76 34.23
N TYR A 224 19.54 3.07 35.28
CA TYR A 224 19.11 4.42 35.59
C TYR A 224 20.30 5.35 35.87
N ARG A 225 20.25 6.57 35.31
CA ARG A 225 21.33 7.57 35.42
C ARG A 225 20.93 8.85 36.13
N GLY A 226 19.63 9.08 36.36
CA GLY A 226 19.12 10.25 37.06
C GLY A 226 18.21 11.13 36.20
N PRO A 227 17.84 12.31 36.72
CA PRO A 227 17.09 13.32 35.97
C PRO A 227 17.92 13.93 34.84
N VAL A 228 17.22 14.37 33.79
CA VAL A 228 17.83 15.09 32.67
C VAL A 228 18.20 16.51 33.13
N SER A 229 19.49 16.79 33.23
CA SER A 229 19.98 18.08 33.71
C SER A 229 19.60 19.21 32.76
N GLY A 230 18.98 20.27 33.29
CA GLY A 230 18.60 21.46 32.54
C GLY A 230 17.27 21.38 31.78
N ALA A 231 16.58 20.24 31.83
CA ALA A 231 15.26 20.07 31.23
C ALA A 231 14.12 20.30 32.23
N ASN A 232 14.30 19.85 33.48
CA ASN A 232 13.23 19.80 34.47
C ASN A 232 12.95 21.14 35.16
N SER A 233 11.67 21.38 35.45
CA SER A 233 11.12 22.61 35.99
C SER A 233 9.91 22.31 36.91
N PRO A 234 9.23 23.33 37.47
CA PRO A 234 7.98 23.12 38.17
C PRO A 234 6.77 22.79 37.28
N ALA A 235 6.95 22.78 35.95
CA ALA A 235 5.93 22.42 34.96
C ALA A 235 5.79 20.91 34.81
N LEU A 236 4.90 20.48 33.91
CA LEU A 236 4.91 19.11 33.41
C LEU A 236 5.96 18.98 32.30
N ASP A 237 7.10 18.35 32.57
CA ASP A 237 8.17 18.14 31.58
C ASP A 237 8.16 16.68 31.09
N GLY A 238 7.85 16.48 29.80
CA GLY A 238 7.63 15.14 29.25
C GLY A 238 7.74 15.07 27.73
N VAL A 239 7.28 13.95 27.15
CA VAL A 239 7.30 13.69 25.70
C VAL A 239 8.66 13.97 25.04
N ALA A 240 9.69 13.23 25.45
CA ALA A 240 11.04 13.39 24.89
C ALA A 240 11.09 13.02 23.39
N SER A 241 11.87 13.77 22.62
CA SER A 241 12.15 13.49 21.21
C SER A 241 13.52 14.03 20.79
N MET A 242 13.99 13.63 19.60
CA MET A 242 15.29 14.03 19.08
C MET A 242 15.25 14.11 17.55
N ASP A 243 15.94 15.10 16.98
CA ASP A 243 16.09 15.22 15.53
C ASP A 243 17.34 14.52 14.98
N ASP A 244 17.56 14.66 13.67
CA ASP A 244 18.67 14.03 12.96
C ASP A 244 20.03 14.66 13.30
N GLU A 245 20.05 15.85 13.91
CA GLU A 245 21.26 16.50 14.44
C GLU A 245 21.52 16.19 15.93
N GLN A 246 20.80 15.24 16.52
CA GLN A 246 20.88 14.87 17.94
C GLN A 246 20.48 15.99 18.91
N ARG A 247 19.64 16.94 18.46
CA ARG A 247 19.08 17.95 19.36
C ARG A 247 17.91 17.35 20.12
N PHE A 248 17.96 17.47 21.45
CA PHE A 248 16.93 16.97 22.35
C PHE A 248 15.77 17.97 22.47
N TYR A 249 14.54 17.47 22.37
CA TYR A 249 13.31 18.24 22.46
C TYR A 249 12.37 17.58 23.48
N PHE A 250 11.56 18.39 24.13
CA PHE A 250 10.54 17.94 25.07
C PHE A 250 9.40 18.95 25.16
N VAL A 251 8.28 18.53 25.74
CA VAL A 251 7.12 19.37 25.99
C VAL A 251 7.14 19.80 27.45
N SER A 252 6.89 21.09 27.68
CA SER A 252 6.79 21.72 29.01
C SER A 252 5.53 22.59 29.04
N THR A 253 4.78 22.62 30.16
CA THR A 253 3.49 23.33 30.28
C THR A 253 3.41 24.35 31.41
#